data_AF-A0A8T3P7C6-F1
#
_entry.id   AF-A0A8T3P7C6-F1
#
_cell.length_a   1.000
_cell.length_b   1.000
_cell.length_c   1.000
_cell.angle_alpha   90.00
_cell.angle_beta   90.00
_cell.angle_gamma   90.00
#
_symmetry.space_group_name_H-M   'P 1'
#
loop_
_entity.id
_entity.type
_entity.pdbx_description
1 polymer ?
#
loop_
_entity_poly.entity_id
_entity_poly.type
_entity_poly.pdbx_seq_one_letter_code
_entity_poly.pdbx_strand_id
1 'polypeptide(L)'
;VEIVGGQAFILHPGEFVLGATAERVRLPHDLVARLEGKSSLGRLGLLIHSTAGYVDPGWKGNLTLELSNVANLPIALYHGMKIGQISFFKMSSPVERPYGSKELGSKYQGQSTPTASAFYRDFEDGRPPERGGPRRP
;
A
#
# COMPACT_ATOMS: atom_id res chain seq x y z
N VAL A 1 -5.02 -8.89 12.74
CA VAL A 1 -5.26 -10.32 13.00
C VAL A 1 -4.29 -11.09 12.14
N GLU A 2 -3.45 -11.93 12.72
CA GLU A 2 -2.63 -12.86 11.94
C GLU A 2 -3.49 -14.09 11.61
N ILE A 3 -3.59 -14.43 10.33
CA ILE A 3 -4.34 -15.61 9.90
C ILE A 3 -3.41 -16.81 10.06
N VAL A 4 -3.56 -17.55 11.16
CA VAL A 4 -2.71 -18.70 11.49
C VAL A 4 -3.40 -19.99 11.01
N GLY A 5 -2.66 -20.83 10.29
CA GLY A 5 -3.16 -22.13 9.80
C GLY A 5 -4.17 -22.02 8.65
N GLY A 6 -4.98 -23.06 8.45
CA GLY A 6 -5.96 -23.16 7.34
C GLY A 6 -7.25 -22.35 7.54
N GLN A 7 -7.29 -21.42 8.50
CA GLN A 7 -8.47 -20.59 8.76
C GLN A 7 -8.52 -19.42 7.77
N ALA A 8 -9.74 -19.02 7.39
CA ALA A 8 -9.94 -17.87 6.50
C ALA A 8 -10.26 -16.61 7.32
N PHE A 9 -9.77 -15.47 6.85
CA PHE A 9 -10.34 -14.17 7.21
C PHE A 9 -11.50 -13.87 6.28
N ILE A 10 -12.68 -13.61 6.84
CA ILE A 10 -13.86 -13.27 6.06
C ILE A 10 -13.95 -11.76 5.91
N LEU A 11 -13.79 -11.27 4.68
CA LEU A 11 -13.99 -9.86 4.35
C LEU A 11 -15.43 -9.65 3.88
N HIS A 12 -16.24 -8.99 4.70
CA HIS A 12 -17.66 -8.78 4.40
C HIS A 12 -17.88 -7.68 3.35
N PRO A 13 -19.03 -7.68 2.65
CA PRO A 13 -19.40 -6.61 1.73
C PRO A 13 -19.25 -5.21 2.33
N GLY A 14 -18.56 -4.31 1.61
CA GLY A 14 -18.32 -2.93 2.03
C GLY A 14 -17.21 -2.73 3.05
N GLU A 15 -16.57 -3.81 3.53
CA GLU A 15 -15.46 -3.71 4.47
C GLU A 15 -14.14 -3.36 3.79
N PHE A 16 -13.27 -2.72 4.59
CA PHE A 16 -11.90 -2.38 4.28
C PHE A 16 -10.98 -2.92 5.37
N VAL A 17 -9.88 -3.57 4.99
CA VAL A 17 -8.85 -4.03 5.92
C VAL A 17 -7.45 -3.85 5.35
N LEU A 18 -6.48 -3.60 6.22
CA LEU A 18 -5.07 -3.61 5.84
C LEU A 18 -4.51 -5.03 5.94
N GLY A 19 -3.93 -5.50 4.83
CA GLY A 19 -3.14 -6.73 4.77
C GLY A 19 -1.68 -6.41 4.46
N ALA A 20 -0.82 -7.43 4.48
CA ALA A 20 0.54 -7.33 3.97
C ALA A 20 0.86 -8.52 3.07
N THR A 21 1.70 -8.29 2.08
CA THR A 21 2.33 -9.36 1.29
C THR A 21 3.22 -10.23 2.18
N ALA A 22 3.28 -11.53 1.89
CA ALA A 22 4.21 -12.43 2.58
C ALA A 22 5.66 -12.14 2.16
N GLU A 23 5.84 -11.70 0.92
CA GLU A 23 7.12 -11.36 0.32
C GLU A 23 7.64 -10.02 0.83
N ARG A 24 8.97 -9.96 1.03
CA ARG A 24 9.68 -8.70 1.24
C ARG A 24 10.27 -8.22 -0.08
N VAL A 25 9.90 -7.02 -0.50
CA VAL A 25 10.36 -6.42 -1.75
C VAL A 25 11.50 -5.44 -1.48
N ARG A 26 12.52 -5.46 -2.34
CA ARG A 26 13.58 -4.44 -2.37
C ARG A 26 13.79 -3.97 -3.81
N LEU A 27 13.70 -2.66 -4.04
CA LEU A 27 13.98 -2.08 -5.35
C LEU A 27 15.35 -1.38 -5.38
N PRO A 28 16.12 -1.49 -6.47
CA PRO A 28 17.23 -0.59 -6.74
C PRO A 28 16.71 0.83 -7.04
N HIS A 29 17.62 1.79 -7.21
CA HIS A 29 17.25 3.20 -7.38
C HIS A 29 16.76 3.53 -8.81
N ASP A 30 16.82 2.58 -9.73
CA ASP A 30 16.49 2.76 -11.15
C ASP A 30 15.34 1.84 -11.62
N LEU A 31 14.56 1.31 -10.67
CA LEU A 31 13.34 0.57 -10.91
C LEU A 31 12.21 1.16 -10.08
N VAL A 32 11.07 1.36 -10.73
CA VAL A 32 9.78 1.51 -10.07
C VAL A 32 8.99 0.23 -10.30
N ALA A 33 8.21 -0.19 -9.31
CA ALA A 33 7.30 -1.31 -9.49
C ALA A 33 5.86 -0.90 -9.25
N ARG A 34 4.92 -1.69 -9.77
CA ARG A 34 3.49 -1.49 -9.56
C ARG A 34 2.86 -2.78 -9.10
N LEU A 35 2.27 -2.74 -7.91
CA LEU A 35 1.40 -3.79 -7.41
C LEU A 35 0.07 -3.70 -8.15
N GLU A 36 -0.47 -4.85 -8.55
CA GLU A 36 -1.70 -4.97 -9.32
C GLU A 36 -2.55 -6.11 -8.78
N GLY A 37 -3.86 -5.93 -8.86
CA GLY A 37 -4.82 -7.00 -8.59
C GLY A 37 -4.74 -8.13 -9.61
N LYS A 38 -5.29 -9.30 -9.23
CA LYS A 38 -5.51 -10.41 -10.16
C LYS A 38 -6.90 -10.33 -10.75
N SER A 39 -7.04 -10.56 -12.05
CA SER A 39 -8.35 -10.56 -12.71
C SER A 39 -9.34 -11.53 -12.04
N SER A 40 -8.89 -12.72 -11.64
CA SER A 40 -9.75 -13.70 -10.95
C SER A 40 -10.35 -13.17 -9.65
N LEU A 41 -9.60 -12.36 -8.89
CA LEU A 41 -10.08 -11.78 -7.63
C LEU A 41 -10.90 -10.51 -7.85
N GLY A 42 -10.51 -9.69 -8.83
CA GLY A 42 -11.31 -8.53 -9.24
C GLY A 42 -12.72 -8.93 -9.72
N ARG A 43 -12.87 -10.08 -10.37
CA ARG A 43 -14.18 -10.64 -10.76
C ARG A 43 -15.05 -11.08 -9.57
N LEU A 44 -14.47 -11.25 -8.38
CA LEU A 44 -15.19 -11.47 -7.13
C LEU A 44 -15.49 -10.16 -6.38
N GLY A 45 -15.07 -9.01 -6.92
CA GLY A 45 -15.20 -7.71 -6.25
C GLY A 45 -14.13 -7.43 -5.20
N LEU A 46 -13.00 -8.14 -5.20
CA LEU A 46 -11.87 -7.82 -4.33
C LEU A 46 -10.95 -6.79 -4.98
N LEU A 47 -10.78 -5.65 -4.32
CA LEU A 47 -9.74 -4.66 -4.61
C LEU A 47 -8.58 -4.86 -3.64
N ILE A 48 -7.34 -4.72 -4.12
CA ILE A 48 -6.13 -4.91 -3.28
C ILE A 48 -5.32 -3.64 -3.02
N HIS A 49 -5.60 -2.60 -3.81
CA HIS A 49 -5.23 -1.22 -3.59
C HIS A 49 -6.22 -0.35 -4.36
N SER A 50 -6.52 0.85 -3.87
CA SER A 50 -7.39 1.80 -4.58
C SER A 50 -6.64 2.99 -5.16
N THR A 51 -5.54 3.41 -4.51
CA THR A 51 -4.90 4.70 -4.83
C THR A 51 -3.37 4.60 -4.94
N ALA A 52 -2.72 3.81 -4.09
CA ALA A 52 -1.26 3.73 -4.00
C ALA A 52 -0.70 2.38 -4.51
N GLY A 53 -0.76 2.15 -5.82
CA GLY A 53 -0.23 0.93 -6.45
C GLY A 53 1.29 0.92 -6.70
N TYR A 54 1.96 2.08 -6.62
CA TYR A 54 3.40 2.18 -6.90
C TYR A 54 4.27 1.75 -5.72
N VAL A 55 5.40 1.13 -6.03
CA VAL A 55 6.49 0.84 -5.12
C VAL A 55 7.70 1.65 -5.57
N ASP A 56 8.12 2.59 -4.74
CA ASP A 56 9.14 3.58 -5.09
C ASP A 56 10.56 2.99 -5.20
N PRO A 57 11.43 3.56 -6.05
CA PRO A 57 12.83 3.17 -6.14
C PRO A 57 13.53 3.31 -4.77
N GLY A 58 14.29 2.28 -4.37
CA GLY A 58 14.92 2.22 -3.05
C GLY A 58 14.03 1.68 -1.92
N TRP A 59 12.76 1.35 -2.17
CA TRP A 59 11.90 0.65 -1.22
C TRP A 59 12.54 -0.63 -0.67
N LYS A 60 12.33 -0.92 0.62
CA LYS A 60 12.71 -2.16 1.30
C LYS A 60 11.64 -2.52 2.35
N GLY A 61 10.85 -3.56 2.11
CA GLY A 61 9.82 -3.97 3.07
C GLY A 61 8.73 -4.85 2.47
N ASN A 62 7.83 -5.33 3.32
CA ASN A 62 6.59 -5.95 2.89
C ASN A 62 5.65 -4.87 2.36
N LEU A 63 4.92 -5.15 1.28
CA LEU A 63 3.93 -4.21 0.75
C LEU A 63 2.64 -4.30 1.56
N THR A 64 2.13 -3.16 2.02
CA THR A 64 0.78 -3.06 2.61
C THR A 64 -0.26 -3.19 1.50
N LEU A 65 -1.33 -3.93 1.78
CA LEU A 65 -2.48 -4.13 0.91
C LEU A 65 -3.68 -3.41 1.51
N GLU A 66 -4.42 -2.70 0.69
CA GLU A 66 -5.69 -2.05 1.03
C GLU A 66 -6.81 -2.92 0.47
N LEU A 67 -7.25 -3.89 1.26
CA LEU A 67 -8.20 -4.91 0.80
C LEU A 67 -9.63 -4.43 1.01
N SER A 68 -10.39 -4.30 -0.09
CA SER A 68 -11.79 -3.90 -0.05
C SER A 68 -12.67 -4.90 -0.78
N ASN A 69 -13.81 -5.24 -0.17
CA ASN A 69 -14.84 -6.03 -0.83
C ASN A 69 -15.96 -5.11 -1.35
N VAL A 70 -16.02 -4.94 -2.67
CA VAL A 70 -17.07 -4.15 -3.34
C VAL A 70 -18.21 -5.02 -3.92
N ALA A 71 -18.19 -6.33 -3.66
CA ALA A 71 -19.29 -7.23 -4.00
C ALA A 71 -20.36 -7.29 -2.89
N ASN A 72 -21.41 -8.06 -3.13
CA ASN A 72 -22.52 -8.29 -2.20
C ASN A 72 -22.40 -9.61 -1.42
N LEU A 73 -21.33 -10.40 -1.63
CA LEU A 73 -21.06 -11.64 -0.92
C LEU A 73 -19.74 -11.55 -0.14
N PRO A 74 -19.62 -12.20 1.03
CA PRO A 74 -18.35 -12.27 1.76
C PRO A 74 -17.26 -12.98 0.95
N ILE A 75 -16.01 -12.54 1.11
CA ILE A 75 -14.84 -13.13 0.47
C ILE A 75 -13.94 -13.75 1.53
N ALA A 76 -13.64 -15.04 1.39
CA ALA A 76 -12.70 -15.74 2.25
C ALA A 76 -11.26 -15.51 1.76
N LEU A 77 -10.44 -14.90 2.61
CA LEU A 77 -9.02 -14.66 2.38
C LEU A 77 -8.19 -15.65 3.20
N TYR A 78 -7.27 -16.35 2.54
CA TYR A 78 -6.42 -17.37 3.16
C TYR A 78 -4.98 -16.90 3.22
N HIS A 79 -4.29 -17.21 4.31
CA HIS A 79 -2.85 -16.95 4.43
C HIS A 79 -2.09 -17.64 3.28
N GLY A 80 -1.17 -16.90 2.64
CA GLY A 80 -0.35 -17.40 1.53
C GLY A 80 -1.07 -17.52 0.18
N MET A 81 -2.35 -17.17 0.08
CA MET A 81 -3.02 -17.15 -1.23
C MET A 81 -2.39 -16.09 -2.15
N LYS A 82 -2.38 -16.35 -3.45
CA LYS A 82 -1.93 -15.36 -4.45
C LYS A 82 -2.94 -14.22 -4.52
N ILE A 83 -2.61 -13.08 -3.91
CA ILE A 83 -3.51 -11.92 -3.78
C ILE A 83 -3.35 -10.89 -4.90
N GLY A 84 -2.15 -10.79 -5.47
CA GLY A 84 -1.79 -9.78 -6.48
C GLY A 84 -0.69 -10.25 -7.41
N GLN A 85 -0.16 -9.30 -8.16
CA GLN A 85 1.01 -9.45 -9.02
C GLN A 85 1.79 -8.14 -9.04
N ILE A 86 3.07 -8.18 -9.36
CA ILE A 86 3.94 -7.00 -9.40
C ILE A 86 4.61 -6.89 -10.76
N SER A 87 4.54 -5.71 -11.35
CA SER A 87 5.24 -5.35 -12.60
C SER A 87 6.40 -4.42 -12.29
N PHE A 88 7.54 -4.63 -12.91
CA PHE A 88 8.73 -3.80 -12.73
C PHE A 88 9.01 -3.00 -14.00
N PHE A 89 9.31 -1.72 -13.84
CA PHE A 89 9.56 -0.79 -14.93
C PHE A 89 10.94 -0.17 -14.76
N LYS A 90 11.76 -0.28 -15.81
CA LYS A 90 13.06 0.37 -15.86
C LYS A 90 12.88 1.88 -16.02
N MET A 91 13.53 2.65 -15.16
CA MET A 91 13.56 4.10 -15.25
C MET A 91 14.64 4.55 -16.26
N SER A 92 14.50 5.76 -16.81
CA SER A 92 15.49 6.35 -17.70
C SER A 92 16.84 6.63 -17.00
N SER A 93 16.80 6.90 -15.70
CA SER A 93 17.97 7.06 -14.84
C SER A 93 17.65 6.66 -13.40
N PRO A 94 18.66 6.35 -12.57
CA PRO A 94 18.47 6.21 -11.13
C PRO A 94 17.94 7.50 -10.49
N VAL A 95 17.11 7.38 -9.45
CA VAL A 95 16.67 8.54 -8.66
C VAL A 95 17.80 9.08 -7.80
N GLU A 96 17.89 10.41 -7.70
CA GLU A 96 18.83 11.10 -6.81
C GLU A 96 18.47 10.89 -5.33
N ARG A 97 17.17 10.84 -5.04
CA ARG A 97 16.60 10.70 -3.70
C ARG A 97 15.74 9.44 -3.65
N PRO A 98 16.32 8.27 -3.29
CA PRO A 98 15.56 7.04 -3.17
C PRO A 98 14.63 7.07 -1.97
N TYR A 99 13.59 6.24 -1.99
CA TYR A 99 12.69 6.06 -0.85
C TYR A 99 13.48 5.72 0.43
N GLY A 100 13.14 6.39 1.54
CA GLY A 100 13.87 6.28 2.80
C GLY A 100 15.04 7.25 2.95
N SER A 101 15.34 8.09 1.96
CA SER A 101 16.29 9.20 2.16
C SER A 101 15.72 10.17 3.20
N LYS A 102 16.61 10.80 3.98
CA LYS A 102 16.22 11.71 5.07
C LYS A 102 15.38 12.88 4.56
N GLU A 103 15.72 13.38 3.37
CA GLU A 103 15.10 14.54 2.73
C GLU A 103 13.67 14.27 2.27
N LEU A 104 13.32 13.02 1.92
CA LEU A 104 11.97 12.65 1.50
C LEU A 104 11.02 12.45 2.68
N GLY A 105 11.53 12.33 3.92
CA GLY A 105 10.68 12.09 5.09
C GLY A 105 9.85 10.80 4.96
N SER A 106 10.33 9.81 4.19
CA SER A 106 9.59 8.59 3.90
C SER A 106 9.14 7.87 5.17
N LYS A 107 7.87 7.47 5.21
CA LYS A 107 7.21 7.04 6.45
C LYS A 107 7.27 5.55 6.73
N TYR A 108 7.43 4.74 5.69
CA TYR A 108 7.15 3.30 5.74
C TYR A 108 8.36 2.42 5.37
N GLN A 109 9.56 3.00 5.29
CA GLN A 109 10.77 2.26 4.92
C GLN A 109 11.07 1.18 5.97
N GLY A 110 11.30 -0.05 5.50
CA GLY A 110 11.64 -1.18 6.37
C GLY A 110 10.46 -1.94 6.98
N GLN A 111 9.21 -1.56 6.69
CA GLN A 111 8.04 -2.19 7.34
C GLN A 111 7.96 -3.70 7.09
N SER A 112 7.52 -4.44 8.11
CA SER A 112 7.32 -5.89 8.09
C SER A 112 5.87 -6.32 8.36
N THR A 113 5.02 -5.38 8.74
CA THR A 113 3.60 -5.57 9.05
C THR A 113 2.79 -4.50 8.32
N PRO A 114 1.45 -4.66 8.19
CA PRO A 114 0.60 -3.61 7.67
C PRO A 114 0.57 -2.41 8.62
N THR A 115 1.54 -1.50 8.44
CA THR A 115 1.70 -0.33 9.30
C THR A 115 0.55 0.63 9.05
N ALA A 116 -0.08 1.09 10.12
CA ALA A 116 -1.17 2.07 10.03
C ALA A 116 -0.67 3.38 9.39
N SER A 117 -1.60 4.16 8.85
CA SER A 117 -1.27 5.43 8.20
C SER A 117 -0.49 6.36 9.13
N ALA A 118 0.65 6.86 8.64
CA ALA A 118 1.46 7.87 9.30
C ALA A 118 1.23 9.27 8.68
N PHE A 119 0.05 9.50 8.10
CA PHE A 119 -0.29 10.76 7.43
C PHE A 119 -0.20 11.98 8.36
N TYR A 120 -0.48 11.80 9.65
CA TYR A 120 -0.38 12.86 10.66
C TYR A 120 1.01 13.52 10.74
N ARG A 121 2.08 12.79 10.39
CA ARG A 121 3.46 13.31 10.41
C ARG A 121 3.70 14.47 9.44
N ASP A 122 2.85 14.64 8.42
CA ASP A 122 2.96 15.78 7.49
C ASP A 122 2.58 17.12 8.16
N PHE A 123 1.96 17.07 9.34
CA PHE A 123 1.48 18.25 10.06
C PHE A 123 2.30 18.59 11.31
N GLU A 124 3.27 17.75 11.69
CA GLU A 124 4.11 17.95 12.88
C GLU A 124 5.16 19.07 12.68
N ASP A 125 5.42 19.46 11.42
CA ASP A 125 6.47 20.41 11.02
C ASP A 125 6.04 21.90 11.11
N GLY A 126 4.80 22.18 11.53
CA GLY A 126 4.39 23.52 11.96
C GLY A 126 4.35 24.63 10.90
N ARG A 127 4.41 24.34 9.59
CA ARG A 127 4.09 25.36 8.56
C ARG A 127 2.59 25.36 8.27
N PRO A 128 1.84 26.40 8.66
CA PRO A 128 0.45 26.52 8.21
C PRO A 128 0.43 26.72 6.68
N PRO A 129 -0.55 26.15 5.96
CA PRO A 129 -0.82 26.57 4.58
C PRO A 129 -1.21 28.06 4.60
N GLU A 130 -0.64 28.87 3.71
CA GLU A 130 -0.99 30.28 3.57
C GLU A 130 -2.51 30.42 3.44
N ARG A 131 -3.15 31.04 4.45
CA ARG A 131 -4.59 31.28 4.46
C ARG A 131 -4.93 32.43 3.52
N GLY A 132 -5.06 32.13 2.23
CA GLY A 132 -5.73 32.97 1.24
C GLY A 132 -7.15 32.47 0.98
N GLY A 133 -8.09 32.69 1.91
CA GLY A 133 -9.48 32.31 1.72
C GLY A 133 -10.43 33.16 2.57
N PRO A 134 -11.58 33.63 2.01
CA PRO A 134 -12.35 34.71 2.59
C PRO A 134 -13.02 34.29 3.90
N ARG A 135 -12.96 35.20 4.88
CA ARG A 135 -13.68 35.05 6.15
C ARG A 135 -15.19 35.07 5.84
N ARG A 136 -15.88 33.99 6.18
CA ARG A 136 -17.35 33.97 6.25
C ARG A 136 -17.81 34.64 7.56
N PRO A 137 -19.00 35.27 7.56
CA PRO A 137 -19.40 36.30 8.52
C PRO A 137 -19.47 35.82 9.97
#